data_AF-A0A067T5R1-F1
#
_entry.id   AF-A0A067T5R1-F1
#
_cell.length_a   1.000
_cell.length_b   1.000
_cell.length_c   1.000
_cell.angle_alpha   90.00
_cell.angle_beta   90.00
_cell.angle_gamma   90.00
#
_symmetry.space_group_name_H-M   'P 1'
#
loop_
_entity.id
_entity.type
_entity.pdbx_description
1 polymer ?
#
loop_
_entity_poly.entity_id
_entity_poly.type
_entity_poly.pdbx_seq_one_letter_code
_entity_poly.pdbx_strand_id
1 'polypeptide(L)'
;MESDSGTAVQIDVPPNAGQQPLPFRSLRFHPLGLYDLRRRLGVFQGEPGVYTAFRQNFDAADLSWFTPGLSTSPSTAPGSVQFFPEFSELMDSTPRGVPGNIARRALRQRLRALTFDTAALWDRAFGGTTLIIHVEGATRPNAPKLPEYIKADVYFPGHLHGEDTSYSASVSDIVQKFIVDIGIPTIQRFEHCARQIWSLTQTGPAPSPLPQHDTLPSAVPPGSSTFVYHGKPVEPIASNHGKPVEPIDSNHGKPVEPTHSRDSNSLPVRKVTVIDSDSEDDDDEPSGSNRQLQSELSATQNLLLQADELLLGSNRRERDLLAQLARTRAVQVAFATASGPRTPISPSPRSGLSRASPSPAIQPPPSIIPRGTSTPSVSRFHAVDNPRTPNNASNGYGNFVQSNDLDELFPAIDLIRRTIRVYQWHAELLNIGVPVSLLEELMEHMSLEAENPSHSVSFM
;
A
#
# COMPACT_ATOMS: atom_id res chain seq x y z
N MET A 1 46.67 16.63 -1.51
CA MET A 1 45.20 16.49 -1.52
C MET A 1 44.93 15.03 -1.28
N GLU A 2 44.85 14.65 0.00
CA GLU A 2 44.35 13.33 0.37
C GLU A 2 42.84 13.36 0.12
N SER A 3 42.41 12.63 -0.90
CA SER A 3 41.01 12.34 -1.14
C SER A 3 40.48 11.63 0.10
N ASP A 4 39.78 12.38 0.94
CA ASP A 4 39.09 11.87 2.11
C ASP A 4 38.11 10.80 1.62
N SER A 5 38.52 9.54 1.78
CA SER A 5 37.77 8.38 1.32
C SER A 5 36.60 8.22 2.25
N GLY A 6 35.55 9.03 2.01
CA GLY A 6 34.32 9.02 2.78
C GLY A 6 33.88 7.59 3.02
N THR A 7 33.65 7.25 4.28
CA THR A 7 33.38 5.89 4.75
C THR A 7 32.30 5.27 3.87
N ALA A 8 32.72 4.34 3.00
CA ALA A 8 31.82 3.74 2.03
C ALA A 8 30.66 3.08 2.78
N VAL A 9 29.44 3.49 2.46
CA VAL A 9 28.23 2.91 3.05
C VAL A 9 28.19 1.43 2.72
N GLN A 10 28.34 0.58 3.75
CA GLN A 10 28.27 -0.87 3.58
C GLN A 10 26.81 -1.31 3.46
N ILE A 11 26.37 -1.55 2.22
CA ILE A 11 25.08 -2.17 1.92
C ILE A 11 25.34 -3.67 1.72
N ASP A 12 24.58 -4.52 2.42
CA ASP A 12 24.71 -5.97 2.29
C ASP A 12 24.42 -6.40 0.85
N VAL A 13 25.42 -7.01 0.21
CA VAL A 13 25.37 -7.38 -1.21
C VAL A 13 24.60 -8.69 -1.37
N PRO A 14 23.43 -8.71 -2.03
CA PRO A 14 22.71 -9.95 -2.27
C PRO A 14 23.45 -10.82 -3.30
N PRO A 15 23.18 -12.14 -3.31
CA PRO A 15 23.65 -13.02 -4.38
C PRO A 15 23.25 -12.46 -5.74
N ASN A 16 24.14 -12.57 -6.73
CA ASN A 16 23.95 -12.10 -8.12
C ASN A 16 23.94 -10.57 -8.32
N ALA A 17 24.30 -9.77 -7.32
CA ALA A 17 24.48 -8.34 -7.53
C ALA A 17 25.63 -8.04 -8.51
N GLY A 18 25.31 -7.31 -9.58
CA GLY A 18 26.30 -6.84 -10.54
C GLY A 18 27.05 -5.59 -10.07
N GLN A 19 28.17 -5.29 -10.74
CA GLN A 19 28.93 -4.06 -10.48
C GLN A 19 28.12 -2.80 -10.78
N GLN A 20 27.19 -2.84 -11.72
CA GLN A 20 26.30 -1.72 -12.06
C GLN A 20 24.88 -2.00 -11.54
N PRO A 21 24.18 -1.00 -10.97
CA PRO A 21 22.80 -1.20 -10.53
C PRO A 21 21.86 -1.41 -11.71
N LEU A 22 20.87 -2.30 -11.57
CA LEU A 22 19.80 -2.49 -12.54
C LEU A 22 19.08 -1.17 -12.88
N PRO A 23 18.60 -0.97 -14.13
CA PRO A 23 17.79 0.20 -14.48
C PRO A 23 16.53 0.34 -13.62
N PHE A 24 16.07 1.57 -13.33
CA PHE A 24 14.89 1.82 -12.48
C PHE A 24 13.64 1.03 -12.91
N ARG A 25 13.37 0.95 -14.22
CA ARG A 25 12.22 0.21 -14.78
C ARG A 25 12.33 -1.31 -14.62
N SER A 26 13.52 -1.81 -14.32
CA SER A 26 13.81 -3.24 -14.13
C SER A 26 13.85 -3.62 -12.65
N LEU A 27 13.73 -2.65 -11.73
CA LEU A 27 13.64 -2.95 -10.30
C LEU A 27 12.32 -3.68 -10.02
N ARG A 28 12.39 -4.70 -9.17
CA ARG A 28 11.25 -5.54 -8.74
C ARG A 28 11.36 -5.86 -7.26
N PHE A 29 10.28 -6.37 -6.68
CA PHE A 29 10.20 -6.73 -5.27
C PHE A 29 10.98 -8.04 -4.96
N HIS A 30 12.29 -7.93 -4.83
CA HIS A 30 13.19 -9.00 -4.41
C HIS A 30 14.51 -8.43 -3.84
N PRO A 31 15.37 -9.24 -3.19
CA PRO A 31 16.58 -8.72 -2.53
C PRO A 31 17.50 -7.89 -3.44
N LEU A 32 17.71 -8.32 -4.69
CA LEU A 32 18.52 -7.56 -5.66
C LEU A 32 17.89 -6.20 -6.04
N GLY A 33 16.57 -6.12 -6.21
CA GLY A 33 15.88 -4.88 -6.55
C GLY A 33 15.92 -3.87 -5.41
N LEU A 34 15.78 -4.34 -4.16
CA LEU A 34 15.95 -3.51 -2.96
C LEU A 34 17.38 -2.99 -2.83
N TYR A 35 18.37 -3.85 -3.07
CA TYR A 35 19.79 -3.48 -3.04
C TYR A 35 20.13 -2.42 -4.08
N ASP A 36 19.70 -2.59 -5.33
CA ASP A 36 20.00 -1.64 -6.40
C ASP A 36 19.19 -0.33 -6.28
N LEU A 37 17.96 -0.40 -5.75
CA LEU A 37 17.21 0.79 -5.34
C LEU A 37 18.03 1.59 -4.30
N ARG A 38 18.55 0.90 -3.28
CA ARG A 38 19.35 1.52 -2.24
C ARG A 38 20.66 2.11 -2.77
N ARG A 39 21.35 1.45 -3.70
CA ARG A 39 22.54 2.02 -4.34
C ARG A 39 22.26 3.31 -5.10
N ARG A 40 21.06 3.43 -5.68
CA ARG A 40 20.63 4.62 -6.43
C ARG A 40 20.18 5.75 -5.51
N LEU A 41 19.42 5.44 -4.47
CA LEU A 41 18.76 6.44 -3.61
C LEU A 41 19.50 6.71 -2.29
N GLY A 42 20.44 5.86 -1.89
CA GLY A 42 21.07 5.91 -0.57
C GLY A 42 22.43 6.60 -0.50
N VAL A 43 23.05 6.93 -1.63
CA VAL A 43 24.35 7.61 -1.67
C VAL A 43 24.12 9.12 -1.70
N PHE A 44 23.88 9.71 -0.52
CA PHE A 44 23.79 11.14 -0.35
C PHE A 44 25.21 11.74 -0.28
N GLN A 45 25.72 12.21 -1.41
CA GLN A 45 27.08 12.77 -1.48
C GLN A 45 27.29 13.97 -0.53
N GLY A 46 26.23 14.73 -0.23
CA GLY A 46 26.28 15.89 0.67
C GLY A 46 26.22 15.56 2.15
N GLU A 47 25.77 14.36 2.53
CA GLU A 47 25.52 14.00 3.93
C GLU A 47 25.99 12.56 4.23
N PRO A 48 27.31 12.33 4.29
CA PRO A 48 27.85 11.01 4.60
C PRO A 48 27.36 10.54 5.98
N GLY A 49 26.90 9.29 6.05
CA GLY A 49 26.44 8.68 7.31
C GLY A 49 24.93 8.77 7.59
N VAL A 50 24.17 9.58 6.84
CA VAL A 50 22.69 9.66 7.00
C VAL A 50 22.04 8.30 6.79
N TYR A 51 22.46 7.55 5.76
CA TYR A 51 21.95 6.20 5.58
C TYR A 51 22.22 5.31 6.79
N THR A 52 23.44 5.34 7.34
CA THR A 52 23.80 4.52 8.50
C THR A 52 22.97 4.90 9.72
N ALA A 53 22.76 6.20 9.96
CA ALA A 53 21.98 6.71 11.08
C ALA A 53 20.49 6.33 10.99
N PHE A 54 19.93 6.31 9.77
CA PHE A 54 18.50 6.05 9.53
C PHE A 54 18.25 4.74 8.76
N ARG A 55 19.13 3.76 8.92
CA ARG A 55 19.14 2.54 8.09
C ARG A 55 17.78 1.84 8.09
N GLN A 56 17.13 1.72 9.26
CA GLN A 56 15.82 1.08 9.38
C GLN A 56 14.72 1.81 8.59
N ASN A 57 14.69 3.15 8.62
CA ASN A 57 13.70 3.94 7.88
C ASN A 57 13.90 3.81 6.38
N PHE A 58 15.15 3.79 5.95
CA PHE A 58 15.53 3.56 4.57
C PHE A 58 15.19 2.13 4.10
N ASP A 59 15.48 1.13 4.93
CA ASP A 59 15.13 -0.26 4.71
C ASP A 59 13.59 -0.48 4.61
N ALA A 60 12.80 0.28 5.36
CA ALA A 60 11.35 0.32 5.27
C ALA A 60 10.87 1.04 4.01
N ALA A 61 11.47 2.19 3.69
CA ALA A 61 11.17 2.95 2.47
C ALA A 61 11.41 2.11 1.21
N ASP A 62 12.51 1.35 1.15
CA ASP A 62 12.83 0.48 0.02
C ASP A 62 11.77 -0.60 -0.19
N LEU A 63 11.21 -1.17 0.88
CA LEU A 63 10.10 -2.13 0.78
C LEU A 63 8.82 -1.44 0.31
N SER A 64 8.52 -0.27 0.88
CA SER A 64 7.31 0.49 0.55
C SER A 64 7.31 0.94 -0.91
N TRP A 65 8.48 1.16 -1.53
CA TRP A 65 8.64 1.58 -2.93
C TRP A 65 7.87 0.70 -3.92
N PHE A 66 7.77 -0.61 -3.63
CA PHE A 66 7.14 -1.59 -4.53
C PHE A 66 5.66 -1.85 -4.25
N THR A 67 5.07 -1.19 -3.24
CA THR A 67 3.67 -1.40 -2.84
C THR A 67 2.61 -0.53 -3.52
N PRO A 68 2.91 0.68 -4.06
CA PRO A 68 1.87 1.55 -4.62
C PRO A 68 1.08 0.85 -5.72
N GLY A 69 -0.24 0.98 -5.64
CA GLY A 69 -1.16 0.42 -6.62
C GLY A 69 -1.41 -1.08 -6.50
N LEU A 70 -0.71 -1.85 -5.65
CA LEU A 70 -0.95 -3.30 -5.55
C LEU A 70 -2.36 -3.65 -5.04
N SER A 71 -2.95 -2.80 -4.19
CA SER A 71 -4.31 -3.01 -3.67
C SER A 71 -5.42 -2.58 -4.65
N THR A 72 -5.13 -1.67 -5.58
CA THR A 72 -6.10 -1.13 -6.54
C THR A 72 -5.92 -1.69 -7.95
N SER A 73 -4.75 -2.28 -8.24
CA SER A 73 -4.51 -2.98 -9.48
C SER A 73 -5.51 -4.12 -9.59
N PRO A 74 -6.17 -4.29 -10.74
CA PRO A 74 -7.08 -5.40 -10.94
C PRO A 74 -6.29 -6.68 -10.67
N SER A 75 -6.68 -7.37 -9.61
CA SER A 75 -6.24 -8.74 -9.37
C SER A 75 -6.93 -9.57 -10.43
N THR A 76 -6.38 -9.58 -11.65
CA THR A 76 -6.65 -10.65 -12.60
C THR A 76 -6.10 -11.88 -11.94
N ALA A 77 -6.94 -12.50 -11.09
CA ALA A 77 -6.54 -13.58 -10.24
C ALA A 77 -5.79 -14.56 -11.14
N PRO A 78 -4.47 -14.77 -10.92
CA PRO A 78 -3.76 -15.74 -11.70
C PRO A 78 -4.58 -17.02 -11.60
N GLY A 79 -4.83 -17.66 -12.75
CA GLY A 79 -5.73 -18.81 -12.82
C GLY A 79 -5.44 -19.78 -11.68
N SER A 80 -6.38 -20.63 -11.29
CA SER A 80 -6.31 -21.47 -10.05
C SER A 80 -5.01 -22.24 -9.82
N VAL A 81 -4.16 -22.36 -10.84
CA VAL A 81 -2.91 -23.10 -10.94
C VAL A 81 -1.65 -22.21 -10.89
N GLN A 82 -1.77 -20.89 -10.93
CA GLN A 82 -0.64 -19.95 -11.07
C GLN A 82 -0.42 -19.08 -9.82
N PHE A 83 0.85 -18.76 -9.56
CA PHE A 83 1.23 -17.73 -8.61
C PHE A 83 1.15 -16.35 -9.26
N PHE A 84 1.07 -15.31 -8.42
CA PHE A 84 1.25 -13.94 -8.87
C PHE A 84 2.67 -13.75 -9.45
N PRO A 85 2.86 -12.90 -10.47
CA PRO A 85 4.17 -12.66 -11.09
C PRO A 85 5.26 -12.32 -10.09
N GLU A 86 4.96 -11.51 -9.07
CA GLU A 86 5.88 -11.06 -8.02
C GLU A 86 6.44 -12.24 -7.23
N PHE A 87 5.64 -13.28 -7.03
CA PHE A 87 6.09 -14.48 -6.34
C PHE A 87 7.09 -15.26 -7.20
N SER A 88 6.81 -15.41 -8.50
CA SER A 88 7.73 -16.07 -9.44
C SER A 88 9.05 -15.29 -9.57
N GLU A 89 8.97 -13.96 -9.74
CA GLU A 89 10.15 -13.08 -9.79
C GLU A 89 10.99 -13.19 -8.51
N LEU A 90 10.36 -13.23 -7.33
CA LEU A 90 11.05 -13.42 -6.06
C LEU A 90 11.74 -14.80 -5.96
N MET A 91 11.10 -15.85 -6.47
CA MET A 91 11.68 -17.19 -6.48
C MET A 91 12.88 -17.29 -7.43
N ASP A 92 12.79 -16.69 -8.62
CA ASP A 92 13.83 -16.73 -9.64
C ASP A 92 15.05 -15.86 -9.30
N SER A 93 14.83 -14.76 -8.59
CA SER A 93 15.87 -13.82 -8.17
C SER A 93 16.60 -14.21 -6.88
N THR A 94 16.23 -15.33 -6.24
CA THR A 94 16.87 -15.81 -5.01
C THR A 94 17.53 -17.18 -5.21
N PRO A 95 18.64 -17.48 -4.51
CA PRO A 95 19.30 -18.79 -4.66
C PRO A 95 18.35 -19.96 -4.38
N ARG A 96 18.59 -21.12 -4.98
CA ARG A 96 17.83 -22.33 -4.64
C ARG A 96 18.25 -22.89 -3.27
N GLY A 97 17.38 -23.68 -2.66
CA GLY A 97 17.66 -24.37 -1.40
C GLY A 97 17.65 -23.45 -0.17
N VAL A 98 18.48 -23.81 0.82
CA VAL A 98 18.52 -23.17 2.15
C VAL A 98 18.84 -21.66 2.08
N PRO A 99 19.83 -21.17 1.30
CA PRO A 99 20.15 -19.75 1.28
C PRO A 99 19.00 -18.86 0.77
N GLY A 100 18.31 -19.26 -0.30
CA GLY A 100 17.14 -18.51 -0.76
C GLY A 100 15.95 -18.60 0.18
N ASN A 101 15.77 -19.75 0.85
CA ASN A 101 14.75 -19.86 1.90
C ASN A 101 14.99 -18.87 3.05
N ILE A 102 16.25 -18.67 3.45
CA ILE A 102 16.63 -17.68 4.45
C ILE A 102 16.34 -16.26 3.94
N ALA A 103 16.78 -15.93 2.72
CA ALA A 103 16.59 -14.61 2.13
C ALA A 103 15.09 -14.25 1.98
N ARG A 104 14.27 -15.17 1.44
CA ARG A 104 12.82 -14.96 1.28
C ARG A 104 12.10 -14.87 2.63
N ARG A 105 12.53 -15.65 3.63
CA ARG A 105 11.99 -15.56 5.00
C ARG A 105 12.30 -14.21 5.63
N ALA A 106 13.54 -13.73 5.52
CA ALA A 106 13.96 -12.44 6.03
C ALA A 106 13.18 -11.29 5.36
N LEU A 107 13.02 -11.34 4.04
CA LEU A 107 12.23 -10.37 3.29
C LEU A 107 10.77 -10.34 3.75
N ARG A 108 10.14 -11.52 3.89
CA ARG A 108 8.75 -11.63 4.38
C ARG A 108 8.60 -11.07 5.80
N GLN A 109 9.54 -11.38 6.69
CA GLN A 109 9.52 -10.86 8.07
C GLN A 109 9.63 -9.33 8.11
N ARG A 110 10.49 -8.74 7.27
CA ARG A 110 10.61 -7.27 7.16
C ARG A 110 9.34 -6.63 6.58
N LEU A 111 8.77 -7.21 5.52
CA LEU A 111 7.52 -6.71 4.95
C LEU A 111 6.38 -6.77 5.96
N ARG A 112 6.25 -7.88 6.69
CA ARG A 112 5.25 -8.05 7.75
C ARG A 112 5.43 -7.01 8.85
N ALA A 113 6.67 -6.79 9.32
CA ALA A 113 6.97 -5.77 10.32
C ALA A 113 6.54 -4.37 9.83
N LEU A 114 6.91 -4.00 8.60
CA LEU A 114 6.48 -2.73 7.99
C LEU A 114 4.95 -2.60 7.91
N THR A 115 4.24 -3.67 7.55
CA THR A 115 2.77 -3.66 7.51
C THR A 115 2.18 -3.39 8.89
N PHE A 116 2.72 -4.04 9.93
CA PHE A 116 2.26 -3.84 11.31
C PHE A 116 2.61 -2.44 11.83
N ASP A 117 3.81 -1.93 11.53
CA ASP A 117 4.22 -0.57 11.89
C ASP A 117 3.34 0.49 11.20
N THR A 118 2.95 0.26 9.96
CA THR A 118 2.06 1.15 9.21
C THR A 118 0.65 1.17 9.82
N ALA A 119 0.13 0.01 10.22
CA ALA A 119 -1.15 -0.07 10.93
C ALA A 119 -1.09 0.61 12.30
N ALA A 120 0.00 0.40 13.05
CA ALA A 120 0.22 1.10 14.31
C ALA A 120 0.31 2.61 14.14
N LEU A 121 0.99 3.09 13.10
CA LEU A 121 1.03 4.50 12.76
C LEU A 121 -0.36 5.04 12.42
N TRP A 122 -1.14 4.30 11.62
CA TRP A 122 -2.51 4.68 11.28
C TRP A 122 -3.38 4.84 12.52
N ASP A 123 -3.37 3.83 13.40
CA ASP A 123 -4.16 3.84 14.64
C ASP A 123 -3.75 5.01 15.54
N ARG A 124 -2.46 5.27 15.69
CA ARG A 124 -1.92 6.34 16.54
C ARG A 124 -2.15 7.73 15.97
N ALA A 125 -1.99 7.90 14.66
CA ALA A 125 -2.09 9.21 14.00
C ALA A 125 -3.55 9.66 13.86
N PHE A 126 -4.48 8.71 13.68
CA PHE A 126 -5.87 9.01 13.35
C PHE A 126 -6.89 8.54 14.40
N GLY A 127 -6.44 7.90 15.49
CA GLY A 127 -7.33 7.41 16.56
C GLY A 127 -8.18 6.20 16.14
N GLY A 128 -7.62 5.32 15.30
CA GLY A 128 -8.28 4.15 14.76
C GLY A 128 -8.01 2.85 15.52
N THR A 129 -8.61 1.76 15.05
CA THR A 129 -8.28 0.39 15.48
C THR A 129 -8.18 -0.49 14.26
N THR A 130 -7.00 -1.06 14.04
CA THR A 130 -6.72 -1.92 12.89
C THR A 130 -6.41 -3.34 13.38
N LEU A 131 -7.04 -4.35 12.76
CA LEU A 131 -6.72 -5.76 12.94
C LEU A 131 -6.09 -6.29 11.65
N ILE A 132 -4.88 -6.85 11.74
CA ILE A 132 -4.23 -7.53 10.62
C ILE A 132 -4.01 -8.98 11.00
N ILE A 133 -4.43 -9.89 10.11
CA ILE A 133 -4.22 -11.33 10.26
C ILE A 133 -3.48 -11.82 9.02
N HIS A 134 -2.30 -12.41 9.22
CA HIS A 134 -1.50 -12.98 8.15
C HIS A 134 -1.26 -14.47 8.38
N VAL A 135 -1.65 -15.29 7.40
CA VAL A 135 -1.33 -16.73 7.35
C VAL A 135 -0.37 -16.98 6.19
N GLU A 136 0.74 -17.67 6.46
CA GLU A 136 1.66 -18.09 5.40
C GLU A 136 1.02 -19.18 4.54
N GLY A 137 1.10 -19.06 3.22
CA GLY A 137 0.58 -20.09 2.31
C GLY A 137 1.36 -21.41 2.36
N ALA A 138 2.61 -21.39 2.82
CA ALA A 138 3.42 -22.60 2.97
C ALA A 138 3.39 -23.11 4.42
N THR A 139 3.18 -24.42 4.59
CA THR A 139 3.25 -25.10 5.89
C THR A 139 4.53 -25.92 6.03
N ARG A 140 4.75 -26.52 7.21
CA ARG A 140 5.82 -27.50 7.40
C ARG A 140 5.62 -28.66 6.42
N PRO A 141 6.69 -29.21 5.82
CA PRO A 141 6.57 -30.39 4.96
C PRO A 141 5.77 -31.50 5.66
N ASN A 142 4.86 -32.13 4.92
CA ASN A 142 3.96 -33.20 5.39
C ASN A 142 2.97 -32.79 6.49
N ALA A 143 2.83 -31.50 6.83
CA ALA A 143 1.82 -31.06 7.79
C ALA A 143 0.40 -31.27 7.23
N PRO A 144 -0.50 -31.89 8.00
CA PRO A 144 -1.92 -31.93 7.67
C PRO A 144 -2.48 -30.52 7.48
N LYS A 145 -3.48 -30.41 6.61
CA LYS A 145 -4.21 -29.16 6.33
C LYS A 145 -5.32 -28.96 7.36
N LEU A 146 -4.92 -28.97 8.63
CA LEU A 146 -5.80 -28.82 9.77
C LEU A 146 -5.40 -27.56 10.56
N PRO A 147 -6.35 -26.91 11.26
CA PRO A 147 -6.09 -25.66 11.97
C PRO A 147 -4.89 -25.73 12.92
N GLU A 148 -4.72 -26.83 13.65
CA GLU A 148 -3.67 -27.04 14.64
C GLU A 148 -2.25 -27.14 14.07
N TYR A 149 -2.10 -27.08 12.74
CA TYR A 149 -0.82 -27.00 12.05
C TYR A 149 -0.53 -25.62 11.47
N ILE A 150 -1.47 -24.68 11.63
CA ILE A 150 -1.43 -23.35 11.05
C ILE A 150 -1.13 -22.33 12.14
N LYS A 151 -0.20 -21.43 11.83
CA LYS A 151 0.09 -20.23 12.62
C LYS A 151 -0.45 -19.01 11.87
N ALA A 152 -0.93 -18.02 12.61
CA ALA A 152 -1.26 -16.70 12.10
C ALA A 152 -0.44 -15.65 12.85
N ASP A 153 0.20 -14.75 12.11
CA ASP A 153 0.80 -13.55 12.67
C ASP A 153 -0.26 -12.45 12.71
N VAL A 154 -0.47 -11.87 13.89
CA VAL A 154 -1.57 -10.93 14.13
C VAL A 154 -1.04 -9.62 14.68
N TYR A 155 -1.54 -8.51 14.16
CA TYR A 155 -1.41 -7.20 14.78
C TYR A 155 -2.77 -6.76 15.32
N PHE A 156 -2.79 -6.30 16.57
CA PHE A 156 -3.95 -5.73 17.24
C PHE A 156 -3.47 -4.73 18.31
N PRO A 157 -4.06 -3.52 18.43
CA PRO A 157 -3.57 -2.52 19.38
C PRO A 157 -3.47 -3.04 20.81
N GLY A 158 -2.25 -3.07 21.35
CA GLY A 158 -1.98 -3.68 22.65
C GLY A 158 -2.68 -3.01 23.84
N HIS A 159 -3.13 -1.75 23.72
CA HIS A 159 -3.90 -1.09 24.79
C HIS A 159 -5.29 -1.72 24.94
N LEU A 160 -5.97 -2.03 23.83
CA LEU A 160 -7.28 -2.70 23.85
C LEU A 160 -7.20 -4.10 24.46
N HIS A 161 -6.06 -4.78 24.26
CA HIS A 161 -5.82 -6.08 24.88
C HIS A 161 -5.82 -6.00 26.43
N GLY A 162 -5.34 -4.89 27.01
CA GLY A 162 -5.31 -4.69 28.46
C GLY A 162 -6.56 -4.05 29.06
N GLU A 163 -7.38 -3.38 28.24
CA GLU A 163 -8.58 -2.67 28.69
C GLU A 163 -9.76 -3.59 28.97
N ASP A 164 -10.05 -4.54 28.07
CA ASP A 164 -11.15 -5.51 28.24
C ASP A 164 -10.77 -6.90 27.69
N THR A 165 -10.91 -7.90 28.55
CA THR A 165 -10.74 -9.32 28.19
C THR A 165 -11.70 -9.80 27.10
N SER A 166 -12.86 -9.15 26.92
CA SER A 166 -13.84 -9.46 25.89
C SER A 166 -13.30 -9.22 24.47
N TYR A 167 -12.47 -8.19 24.27
CA TYR A 167 -11.81 -7.91 22.99
C TYR A 167 -10.85 -9.02 22.62
N SER A 168 -10.09 -9.50 23.61
CA SER A 168 -9.13 -10.56 23.44
C SER A 168 -9.81 -11.89 23.03
N ALA A 169 -10.94 -12.23 23.65
CA ALA A 169 -11.75 -13.36 23.26
C ALA A 169 -12.28 -13.20 21.81
N SER A 170 -12.85 -12.04 21.50
CA SER A 170 -13.40 -11.74 20.17
C SER A 170 -12.35 -11.81 19.06
N VAL A 171 -11.16 -11.24 19.28
CA VAL A 171 -10.03 -11.31 18.35
C VAL A 171 -9.59 -12.76 18.16
N SER A 172 -9.57 -13.56 19.22
CA SER A 172 -9.22 -14.99 19.13
C SER A 172 -10.21 -15.77 18.27
N ASP A 173 -11.51 -15.51 18.43
CA ASP A 173 -12.56 -16.14 17.63
C ASP A 173 -12.46 -15.73 16.16
N ILE A 174 -12.21 -14.44 15.89
CA ILE A 174 -11.99 -13.93 14.52
C ILE A 174 -10.77 -14.60 13.90
N VAL A 175 -9.65 -14.70 14.62
CA VAL A 175 -8.41 -15.31 14.11
C VAL A 175 -8.61 -16.81 13.86
N GLN A 176 -9.27 -17.52 14.77
CA GLN A 176 -9.58 -18.94 14.57
C GLN A 176 -10.47 -19.14 13.35
N LYS A 177 -11.53 -18.33 13.21
CA LYS A 177 -12.41 -18.37 12.04
C LYS A 177 -11.65 -18.07 10.76
N PHE A 178 -10.76 -17.07 10.77
CA PHE A 178 -9.90 -16.74 9.63
C PHE A 178 -8.97 -17.90 9.24
N ILE A 179 -8.35 -18.58 10.23
CA ILE A 179 -7.49 -19.75 9.97
C ILE A 179 -8.29 -20.86 9.27
N VAL A 180 -9.49 -21.17 9.76
CA VAL A 180 -10.34 -22.24 9.21
C VAL A 180 -10.85 -21.86 7.82
N ASP A 181 -11.48 -20.69 7.70
CA ASP A 181 -12.24 -20.32 6.51
C ASP A 181 -11.34 -19.79 5.38
N ILE A 182 -10.20 -19.16 5.70
CA ILE A 182 -9.31 -18.50 4.73
C ILE A 182 -7.91 -19.12 4.73
N GLY A 183 -7.35 -19.39 5.91
CA GLY A 183 -6.00 -19.93 6.06
C GLY A 183 -5.83 -21.30 5.40
N ILE A 184 -6.72 -22.26 5.70
CA ILE A 184 -6.69 -23.61 5.11
C ILE A 184 -6.81 -23.54 3.57
N PRO A 185 -7.82 -22.86 2.97
CA PRO A 185 -7.89 -22.71 1.52
C PRO A 185 -6.66 -22.04 0.91
N THR A 186 -6.07 -21.06 1.58
CA THR A 186 -4.84 -20.39 1.12
C THR A 186 -3.67 -21.39 1.02
N ILE A 187 -3.50 -22.25 2.03
CA ILE A 187 -2.47 -23.30 2.03
C ILE A 187 -2.75 -24.35 0.96
N GLN A 188 -4.02 -24.77 0.80
CA GLN A 188 -4.43 -25.71 -0.24
C GLN A 188 -4.12 -25.17 -1.63
N ARG A 189 -4.44 -23.90 -1.89
CA ARG A 189 -4.13 -23.22 -3.15
C ARG A 189 -2.62 -23.15 -3.37
N PHE A 190 -1.86 -22.74 -2.34
CA PHE A 190 -0.40 -22.66 -2.43
C PHE A 190 0.21 -24.02 -2.80
N GLU A 191 -0.17 -25.10 -2.11
CA GLU A 191 0.30 -26.45 -2.44
C GLU A 191 -0.10 -26.88 -3.85
N HIS A 192 -1.31 -26.56 -4.27
CA HIS A 192 -1.79 -26.89 -5.62
C HIS A 192 -0.90 -26.24 -6.68
N CYS A 193 -0.66 -24.93 -6.59
CA CYS A 193 0.26 -24.21 -7.49
C CYS A 193 1.69 -24.75 -7.37
N ALA A 194 2.17 -24.99 -6.15
CA ALA A 194 3.52 -25.48 -5.88
C ALA A 194 3.80 -26.84 -6.53
N ARG A 195 2.84 -27.77 -6.55
CA ARG A 195 3.01 -29.10 -7.18
C ARG A 195 3.19 -29.05 -8.70
N GLN A 196 2.77 -27.96 -9.34
CA GLN A 196 2.85 -27.79 -10.79
C GLN A 196 4.23 -27.31 -11.21
N ILE A 197 4.92 -26.59 -10.30
CA ILE A 197 6.21 -25.97 -10.56
C ILE A 197 7.34 -26.79 -9.91
N TRP A 198 7.06 -27.44 -8.77
CA TRP A 198 8.04 -28.18 -7.99
C TRP A 198 7.57 -29.60 -7.71
N SER A 199 8.49 -30.55 -7.84
CA SER A 199 8.32 -31.91 -7.34
C SER A 199 8.38 -31.90 -5.81
N LEU A 200 7.23 -31.69 -5.15
CA LEU A 200 7.10 -31.77 -3.70
C LEU A 200 7.19 -33.24 -3.26
N THR A 201 8.39 -33.74 -3.04
CA THR A 201 8.59 -35.08 -2.47
C THR A 201 8.24 -35.06 -0.98
N GLN A 202 6.98 -35.35 -0.67
CA GLN A 202 6.48 -35.49 0.69
C GLN A 202 6.88 -36.86 1.25
N THR A 203 8.13 -36.96 1.71
CA THR A 203 8.61 -38.15 2.41
C THR A 203 8.86 -37.79 3.87
N GLY A 204 8.44 -38.67 4.77
CA GLY A 204 8.59 -38.51 6.22
C GLY A 204 7.25 -38.45 6.98
N PRO A 205 7.29 -38.64 8.30
CA PRO A 205 6.11 -38.57 9.15
C PRO A 205 5.54 -37.14 9.15
N ALA A 206 4.23 -37.03 9.40
CA ALA A 206 3.62 -35.75 9.70
C ALA A 206 4.30 -35.14 10.94
N PRO A 207 4.61 -33.83 10.95
CA PRO A 207 5.14 -33.16 12.13
C PRO A 207 4.09 -33.20 13.25
N SER A 208 4.49 -32.97 14.51
CA SER A 208 3.53 -32.78 15.60
C SER A 208 2.73 -31.47 15.42
N PRO A 209 1.48 -31.39 15.89
CA PRO A 209 0.71 -30.15 15.94
C PRO A 209 1.48 -29.00 16.60
N LEU A 210 1.10 -27.76 16.28
CA LEU A 210 1.63 -26.59 16.97
C LEU A 210 1.16 -26.59 18.44
N PRO A 211 1.98 -26.06 19.37
CA PRO A 211 1.58 -25.94 20.77
C PRO A 211 0.25 -25.20 20.90
N GLN A 212 -0.70 -25.81 21.60
CA GLN A 212 -1.99 -25.18 21.84
C GLN A 212 -1.84 -24.11 22.93
N HIS A 213 -2.47 -22.97 22.70
CA HIS A 213 -2.56 -21.90 23.70
C HIS A 213 -3.96 -21.93 24.31
N ASP A 214 -4.04 -22.33 25.59
CA ASP A 214 -5.29 -22.36 26.35
C ASP A 214 -5.85 -20.94 26.53
N THR A 215 -4.95 -19.97 26.69
CA THR A 215 -5.22 -18.54 26.86
C THR A 215 -4.80 -17.73 25.64
N LEU A 216 -5.07 -16.42 25.68
CA LEU A 216 -4.55 -15.48 24.69
C LEU A 216 -3.03 -15.63 24.54
N PRO A 217 -2.48 -15.65 23.32
CA PRO A 217 -1.03 -15.60 23.14
C PRO A 217 -0.45 -14.32 23.74
N SER A 218 0.73 -14.44 24.34
CA SER A 218 1.51 -13.28 24.76
C SER A 218 2.02 -12.50 23.54
N ALA A 219 2.12 -11.17 23.68
CA ALA A 219 2.70 -10.34 22.64
C ALA A 219 4.18 -10.71 22.35
N VAL A 220 4.58 -10.62 21.08
CA VAL A 220 5.92 -10.95 20.59
C VAL A 220 6.48 -9.79 19.75
N PRO A 221 7.45 -9.02 20.26
CA PRO A 221 8.05 -9.11 21.60
C PRO A 221 7.08 -8.70 22.73
N PRO A 222 7.40 -9.00 24.00
CA PRO A 222 6.58 -8.58 25.15
C PRO A 222 6.32 -7.07 25.15
N GLY A 223 5.07 -6.67 25.41
CA GLY A 223 4.64 -5.27 25.39
C GLY A 223 4.40 -4.67 23.99
N SER A 224 4.55 -5.46 22.92
CA SER A 224 4.16 -5.03 21.57
C SER A 224 2.67 -5.25 21.29
N SER A 225 2.22 -4.81 20.12
CA SER A 225 0.88 -5.04 19.55
C SER A 225 0.87 -6.23 18.58
N THR A 226 1.86 -7.12 18.65
CA THR A 226 2.01 -8.24 17.72
C THR A 226 1.87 -9.56 18.46
N PHE A 227 1.10 -10.49 17.90
CA PHE A 227 0.75 -11.76 18.51
C PHE A 227 0.94 -12.89 17.50
N VAL A 228 1.20 -14.10 17.99
CA VAL A 228 1.24 -15.32 17.16
C VAL A 228 0.16 -16.25 17.66
N TYR A 229 -0.84 -16.50 16.82
CA TYR A 229 -1.92 -17.43 17.11
C TYR A 229 -1.63 -18.77 16.45
N HIS A 230 -1.90 -19.85 17.17
CA HIS A 230 -1.94 -21.20 16.61
C HIS A 230 -3.39 -21.63 16.50
N GLY A 231 -3.75 -22.25 15.37
CA GLY A 231 -5.11 -22.75 15.20
C GLY A 231 -5.42 -23.83 16.23
N LYS A 232 -6.69 -23.87 16.65
CA LYS A 232 -7.23 -24.88 17.54
C LYS A 232 -7.93 -25.97 16.75
N PRO A 233 -7.86 -27.25 17.15
CA PRO A 233 -8.66 -28.31 16.56
C PRO A 233 -10.13 -27.89 16.55
N VAL A 234 -10.75 -27.98 15.38
CA VAL A 234 -12.20 -27.81 15.28
C VAL A 234 -12.79 -29.12 15.75
N GLU A 235 -13.49 -29.11 16.89
CA GLU A 235 -14.27 -30.27 17.29
C GLU A 235 -15.16 -30.64 16.10
N PRO A 236 -15.09 -31.89 15.61
CA PRO A 236 -15.97 -32.31 14.54
C PRO A 236 -17.36 -32.03 15.06
N ILE A 237 -18.03 -31.03 14.46
CA ILE A 237 -19.39 -30.64 14.83
C ILE A 237 -20.14 -31.95 14.75
N ALA A 238 -20.40 -32.55 15.92
CA ALA A 238 -21.05 -33.83 16.03
C ALA A 238 -22.30 -33.61 15.22
N SER A 239 -22.36 -34.28 14.07
CA SER A 239 -23.21 -33.85 13.00
C SER A 239 -24.62 -34.08 13.51
N ASN A 240 -25.23 -33.06 14.10
CA ASN A 240 -26.62 -33.04 14.51
C ASN A 240 -27.53 -33.02 13.25
N HIS A 241 -27.00 -33.46 12.11
CA HIS A 241 -27.74 -34.05 11.02
C HIS A 241 -28.42 -35.31 11.52
N GLY A 242 -29.58 -35.07 12.12
CA GLY A 242 -30.62 -36.04 12.30
C GLY A 242 -30.36 -36.99 13.46
N LYS A 243 -30.89 -36.63 14.64
CA LYS A 243 -31.82 -37.61 15.20
C LYS A 243 -32.80 -37.93 14.07
N PRO A 244 -32.94 -39.20 13.65
CA PRO A 244 -33.97 -39.58 12.70
C PRO A 244 -35.24 -38.88 13.17
N VAL A 245 -35.81 -38.01 12.33
CA VAL A 245 -37.17 -37.55 12.57
C VAL A 245 -37.95 -38.85 12.66
N GLU A 246 -38.41 -39.21 13.86
CA GLU A 246 -39.25 -40.37 14.02
C GLU A 246 -40.38 -40.23 13.01
N PRO A 247 -40.67 -41.27 12.21
CA PRO A 247 -41.69 -41.20 11.21
C PRO A 247 -42.98 -40.77 11.90
N ILE A 248 -43.43 -39.56 11.59
CA ILE A 248 -44.79 -39.14 11.90
C ILE A 248 -45.67 -40.11 11.13
N ASP A 249 -46.31 -41.02 11.88
CA ASP A 249 -47.30 -41.97 11.39
C ASP A 249 -48.39 -41.22 10.61
N SER A 250 -48.15 -41.04 9.32
CA SER A 250 -49.13 -40.54 8.35
C SER A 250 -50.01 -41.71 7.96
N ASN A 251 -50.84 -42.10 8.91
CA ASN A 251 -51.95 -42.99 8.71
C ASN A 251 -53.07 -42.17 8.04
N HIS A 252 -53.16 -42.17 6.72
CA HIS A 252 -54.41 -42.15 5.95
C HIS A 252 -54.11 -42.19 4.44
N GLY A 253 -54.41 -43.35 3.85
CA GLY A 253 -54.20 -43.62 2.44
C GLY A 253 -55.27 -43.05 1.52
N LYS A 254 -54.91 -43.01 0.23
CA LYS A 254 -55.75 -43.53 -0.85
C LYS A 254 -54.87 -43.83 -2.07
N PRO A 255 -55.00 -45.02 -2.68
CA PRO A 255 -54.27 -45.40 -3.88
C PRO A 255 -55.04 -44.94 -5.13
N VAL A 256 -54.34 -44.31 -6.08
CA VAL A 256 -54.79 -44.20 -7.48
C VAL A 256 -53.65 -44.70 -8.36
N GLU A 257 -53.96 -45.78 -9.05
CA GLU A 257 -53.11 -46.50 -10.01
C GLU A 257 -53.04 -45.78 -11.38
N PRO A 258 -52.11 -46.21 -12.27
CA PRO A 258 -51.47 -45.39 -13.28
C PRO A 258 -52.02 -45.60 -14.69
N THR A 259 -51.80 -44.62 -15.58
CA THR A 259 -51.97 -44.82 -17.02
C THR A 259 -50.92 -44.10 -17.86
N HIS A 260 -50.19 -44.94 -18.61
CA HIS A 260 -49.63 -44.73 -19.96
C HIS A 260 -48.43 -43.80 -20.21
N SER A 261 -47.26 -44.45 -20.36
CA SER A 261 -46.47 -44.56 -21.61
C SER A 261 -46.82 -43.55 -22.74
N ARG A 262 -45.84 -42.82 -23.27
CA ARG A 262 -45.18 -43.11 -24.58
C ARG A 262 -44.08 -42.10 -24.97
N ASP A 263 -42.93 -42.66 -25.32
CA ASP A 263 -41.93 -42.29 -26.34
C ASP A 263 -41.68 -40.84 -26.80
N SER A 264 -40.39 -40.48 -26.64
CA SER A 264 -39.46 -40.04 -27.70
C SER A 264 -39.46 -38.59 -28.22
N ASN A 265 -38.22 -38.10 -28.26
CA ASN A 265 -37.59 -37.23 -29.25
C ASN A 265 -37.57 -35.70 -29.09
N SER A 266 -36.34 -35.24 -29.30
CA SER A 266 -35.89 -33.96 -29.84
C SER A 266 -35.67 -32.80 -28.87
N LEU A 267 -34.38 -32.46 -28.75
CA LEU A 267 -33.89 -31.11 -28.45
C LEU A 267 -34.56 -30.11 -29.39
N PRO A 268 -34.98 -28.94 -28.87
CA PRO A 268 -34.37 -27.73 -29.41
C PRO A 268 -34.11 -26.63 -28.37
N VAL A 269 -32.97 -25.97 -28.53
CA VAL A 269 -32.76 -24.52 -28.46
C VAL A 269 -33.73 -23.73 -27.56
N ARG A 270 -33.26 -23.35 -26.37
CA ARG A 270 -33.88 -22.31 -25.53
C ARG A 270 -33.89 -20.98 -26.28
N LYS A 271 -35.04 -20.66 -26.87
CA LYS A 271 -35.42 -19.30 -27.25
C LYS A 271 -36.27 -18.75 -26.10
N VAL A 272 -35.79 -17.69 -25.45
CA VAL A 272 -36.54 -16.98 -24.41
C VAL A 272 -37.67 -16.22 -25.10
N THR A 273 -38.88 -16.75 -25.02
CA THR A 273 -40.12 -16.01 -25.28
C THR A 273 -40.65 -15.49 -23.97
N VAL A 274 -40.74 -14.16 -23.88
CA VAL A 274 -41.51 -13.42 -22.89
C VAL A 274 -42.96 -13.88 -23.02
N ILE A 275 -43.48 -14.50 -21.97
CA ILE A 275 -44.90 -14.79 -21.82
C ILE A 275 -45.44 -13.63 -20.98
N ASP A 276 -46.14 -12.71 -21.63
CA ASP A 276 -47.09 -11.83 -20.94
C ASP A 276 -48.24 -12.71 -20.46
N SER A 277 -48.21 -13.05 -19.18
CA SER A 277 -49.36 -13.64 -18.49
C SER A 277 -50.16 -12.51 -17.86
N ASP A 278 -51.21 -12.10 -18.58
CA ASP A 278 -52.40 -11.51 -17.99
C ASP A 278 -53.03 -12.55 -17.04
N SER A 279 -52.85 -12.34 -15.74
CA SER A 279 -53.65 -12.99 -14.71
C SER A 279 -54.39 -11.90 -13.93
N GLU A 280 -55.69 -11.87 -14.17
CA GLU A 280 -56.71 -11.09 -13.48
C GLU A 280 -56.81 -11.52 -12.01
N ASP A 281 -57.06 -10.52 -11.15
CA ASP A 281 -57.78 -10.60 -9.88
C ASP A 281 -57.41 -11.71 -8.89
N ASP A 282 -56.38 -11.46 -8.08
CA ASP A 282 -56.35 -11.88 -6.67
C ASP A 282 -55.85 -10.70 -5.83
N ASP A 283 -56.79 -10.01 -5.17
CA ASP A 283 -56.56 -8.99 -4.14
C ASP A 283 -55.97 -9.64 -2.87
N ASP A 284 -54.77 -10.23 -2.99
CA ASP A 284 -53.97 -10.64 -1.85
C ASP A 284 -53.43 -9.37 -1.17
N GLU A 285 -54.13 -8.94 -0.12
CA GLU A 285 -53.67 -7.94 0.86
C GLU A 285 -52.16 -8.15 1.12
N PRO A 286 -51.30 -7.17 0.81
CA PRO A 286 -49.86 -7.34 0.93
C PRO A 286 -49.54 -7.67 2.39
N SER A 287 -49.15 -8.93 2.61
CA SER A 287 -48.78 -9.47 3.91
C SER A 287 -47.96 -8.45 4.71
N GLY A 288 -48.23 -8.31 6.01
CA GLY A 288 -47.66 -7.25 6.85
C GLY A 288 -46.13 -7.08 6.77
N SER A 289 -45.40 -8.13 6.39
CA SER A 289 -43.96 -8.06 6.10
C SER A 289 -43.59 -7.13 4.94
N ASN A 290 -44.39 -7.04 3.87
CA ASN A 290 -44.09 -6.15 2.75
C ASN A 290 -44.27 -4.68 3.13
N ARG A 291 -45.27 -4.35 3.95
CA ARG A 291 -45.43 -2.99 4.49
C ARG A 291 -44.27 -2.61 5.42
N GLN A 292 -43.79 -3.55 6.23
CA GLN A 292 -42.62 -3.32 7.09
C GLN A 292 -41.36 -3.07 6.27
N LEU A 293 -41.07 -3.91 5.27
CA LEU A 293 -39.89 -3.72 4.39
C LEU A 293 -39.95 -2.40 3.62
N GLN A 294 -41.11 -2.00 3.11
CA GLN A 294 -41.27 -0.70 2.45
C GLN A 294 -41.04 0.47 3.42
N SER A 295 -41.48 0.35 4.69
CA SER A 295 -41.20 1.35 5.71
C SER A 295 -39.71 1.46 6.04
N GLU A 296 -38.99 0.34 6.14
CA GLU A 296 -37.55 0.32 6.37
C GLU A 296 -36.76 0.86 5.17
N LEU A 297 -37.19 0.56 3.95
CA LEU A 297 -36.57 1.06 2.72
C LEU A 297 -36.75 2.58 2.59
N SER A 298 -37.93 3.11 2.90
CA SER A 298 -38.14 4.56 2.93
C SER A 298 -37.35 5.25 4.05
N ALA A 299 -37.23 4.64 5.23
CA ALA A 299 -36.42 5.18 6.33
C ALA A 299 -34.92 5.23 5.98
N THR A 300 -34.39 4.19 5.33
CA THR A 300 -32.99 4.14 4.89
C THR A 300 -32.71 5.15 3.78
N GLN A 301 -33.63 5.34 2.82
CA GLN A 301 -33.49 6.38 1.80
C GLN A 301 -33.44 7.79 2.39
N ASN A 302 -34.27 8.07 3.41
CA ASN A 302 -34.25 9.37 4.10
C ASN A 302 -32.94 9.61 4.86
N LEU A 303 -32.40 8.57 5.51
CA LEU A 303 -31.10 8.65 6.18
C LEU A 303 -29.96 8.92 5.17
N LEU A 304 -30.03 8.32 3.98
CA LEU A 304 -29.02 8.50 2.94
C LEU A 304 -29.04 9.94 2.40
N LEU A 305 -30.22 10.51 2.15
CA LEU A 305 -30.37 11.91 1.77
C LEU A 305 -29.85 12.87 2.84
N GLN A 306 -30.11 12.58 4.12
CA GLN A 306 -29.60 13.39 5.23
C GLN A 306 -28.07 13.32 5.34
N ALA A 307 -27.48 12.15 5.11
CA ALA A 307 -26.02 11.99 5.11
C ALA A 307 -25.36 12.79 3.98
N ASP A 308 -25.94 12.78 2.77
CA ASP A 308 -25.45 13.56 1.64
C ASP A 308 -25.50 15.07 1.90
N GLU A 309 -26.57 15.57 2.54
CA GLU A 309 -26.69 16.97 2.92
C GLU A 309 -25.61 17.38 3.94
N LEU A 310 -25.35 16.53 4.93
CA LEU A 310 -24.28 16.76 5.91
C LEU A 310 -22.89 16.76 5.27
N LEU A 311 -22.65 15.88 4.30
CA LEU A 311 -21.38 15.78 3.58
C LEU A 311 -21.16 17.03 2.70
N LEU A 312 -22.19 17.49 1.99
CA LEU A 312 -22.19 18.77 1.26
C LEU A 312 -21.91 19.95 2.20
N GLY A 313 -22.54 19.98 3.37
CA GLY A 313 -22.29 21.00 4.39
C GLY A 313 -20.85 20.97 4.92
N SER A 314 -20.29 19.79 5.14
CA SER A 314 -18.90 19.62 5.57
C SER A 314 -17.90 20.13 4.52
N ASN A 315 -18.10 19.76 3.25
CA ASN A 315 -17.25 20.20 2.14
C ASN A 315 -17.26 21.73 1.95
N ARG A 316 -18.40 22.40 2.22
CA ARG A 316 -18.46 23.87 2.21
C ARG A 316 -17.59 24.46 3.33
N ARG A 317 -17.72 23.94 4.56
CA ARG A 317 -16.91 24.40 5.70
C ARG A 317 -15.41 24.19 5.47
N GLU A 318 -15.02 23.06 4.88
CA GLU A 318 -13.62 22.80 4.53
C GLU A 318 -13.08 23.82 3.53
N ARG A 319 -13.83 24.11 2.45
CA ARG A 319 -13.43 25.14 1.48
C ARG A 319 -13.32 26.53 2.12
N ASP A 320 -14.23 26.87 3.03
CA ASP A 320 -14.18 28.15 3.74
C ASP A 320 -12.95 28.25 4.64
N LEU A 321 -12.57 27.17 5.33
CA LEU A 321 -11.35 27.10 6.15
C LEU A 321 -10.08 27.23 5.29
N LEU A 322 -10.02 26.54 4.15
CA LEU A 322 -8.91 26.67 3.21
C LEU A 322 -8.79 28.10 2.66
N ALA A 323 -9.91 28.75 2.33
CA ALA A 323 -9.93 30.14 1.91
C ALA A 323 -9.48 31.11 3.03
N GLN A 324 -9.84 30.83 4.29
CA GLN A 324 -9.34 31.60 5.44
C GLN A 324 -7.83 31.44 5.61
N LEU A 325 -7.28 30.22 5.52
CA LEU A 325 -5.84 29.98 5.60
C LEU A 325 -5.07 30.70 4.47
N ALA A 326 -5.60 30.67 3.25
CA ALA A 326 -5.02 31.40 2.12
C ALA A 326 -4.96 32.91 2.38
N ARG A 327 -6.04 33.51 2.93
CA ARG A 327 -6.08 34.92 3.33
C ARG A 327 -5.07 35.25 4.41
N THR A 328 -4.97 34.42 5.45
CA THR A 328 -4.01 34.61 6.55
C THR A 328 -2.57 34.56 6.04
N ARG A 329 -2.26 33.63 5.13
CA ARG A 329 -0.93 33.51 4.52
C ARG A 329 -0.58 34.74 3.66
N ALA A 330 -1.55 35.26 2.89
CA ALA A 330 -1.33 36.48 2.11
C ALA A 330 -1.00 37.70 2.98
N VAL A 331 -1.66 37.86 4.14
CA VAL A 331 -1.36 38.93 5.09
C VAL A 331 0.03 38.79 5.70
N GLN A 332 0.45 37.56 6.06
CA GLN A 332 1.80 37.31 6.60
C GLN A 332 2.90 37.67 5.59
N VAL A 333 2.70 37.31 4.31
CA VAL A 333 3.65 37.66 3.24
C VAL A 333 3.72 39.17 3.05
N ALA A 334 2.59 39.88 3.03
CA ALA A 334 2.56 41.33 2.92
C ALA A 334 3.30 42.03 4.09
N PHE A 335 3.17 41.51 5.31
CA PHE A 335 3.85 42.04 6.50
C PHE A 335 5.38 41.83 6.45
N ALA A 336 5.82 40.69 5.93
CA ALA A 336 7.24 40.40 5.73
C ALA A 336 7.87 41.31 4.66
N THR A 337 7.14 41.64 3.59
CA THR A 337 7.63 42.52 2.52
C THR A 337 7.59 44.01 2.86
N ALA A 338 6.75 44.44 3.81
CA ALA A 338 6.67 45.84 4.24
C ALA A 338 7.79 46.26 5.22
N SER A 339 8.58 45.30 5.70
CA SER A 339 9.75 45.56 6.55
C SER A 339 10.96 45.90 5.68
N GLY A 340 10.99 47.13 5.16
CA GLY A 340 12.14 47.67 4.43
C GLY A 340 13.44 47.62 5.27
N PRO A 341 14.61 47.65 4.61
CA PRO A 341 15.90 47.50 5.26
C PRO A 341 16.13 48.63 6.26
N ARG A 342 16.02 48.30 7.56
CA ARG A 342 16.44 49.21 8.64
C ARG A 342 17.95 49.39 8.54
N THR A 343 18.35 50.62 8.27
CA THR A 343 19.75 51.04 8.32
C THR A 343 20.34 50.80 9.72
N PRO A 344 21.60 50.32 9.81
CA PRO A 344 22.23 50.08 11.10
C PRO A 344 22.52 51.40 11.80
N ILE A 345 21.89 51.60 12.96
CA ILE A 345 22.14 52.75 13.84
C ILE A 345 23.48 52.53 14.53
N SER A 346 24.35 53.54 14.37
CA SER A 346 25.67 53.67 14.98
C SER A 346 25.63 53.63 16.51
N PRO A 347 26.56 52.93 17.19
CA PRO A 347 26.66 52.94 18.64
C PRO A 347 27.53 54.10 19.13
N SER A 348 26.93 54.99 19.94
CA SER A 348 27.64 55.99 20.75
C SER A 348 28.03 55.43 22.13
N PRO A 349 29.07 56.00 22.78
CA PRO A 349 29.78 55.37 23.90
C PRO A 349 29.13 55.72 25.24
N ARG A 350 29.14 54.77 26.19
CA ARG A 350 28.81 55.04 27.59
C ARG A 350 29.89 54.51 28.52
N SER A 351 30.50 55.47 29.21
CA SER A 351 31.52 55.31 30.25
C SER A 351 30.94 54.81 31.57
N GLY A 352 31.72 53.97 32.26
CA GLY A 352 31.99 54.02 33.71
C GLY A 352 30.93 53.54 34.70
N LEU A 353 31.20 52.43 35.42
CA LEU A 353 31.82 52.40 36.76
C LEU A 353 31.62 51.03 37.46
N SER A 354 32.74 50.47 37.94
CA SER A 354 32.99 49.62 39.13
C SER A 354 31.93 48.64 39.67
N ARG A 355 32.32 47.37 39.90
CA ARG A 355 32.92 46.91 41.20
C ARG A 355 33.06 45.37 41.28
N ALA A 356 34.33 44.94 41.41
CA ALA A 356 34.93 43.84 42.20
C ALA A 356 34.39 42.38 42.24
N SER A 357 35.38 41.47 42.06
CA SER A 357 35.67 40.22 42.82
C SER A 357 35.44 38.84 42.13
N PRO A 358 36.23 37.79 42.48
CA PRO A 358 37.04 37.06 41.49
C PRO A 358 36.87 35.51 41.43
N SER A 359 37.60 34.90 40.47
CA SER A 359 38.14 33.51 40.40
C SER A 359 37.40 32.50 39.48
N PRO A 360 38.06 31.41 39.00
CA PRO A 360 39.15 31.46 38.02
C PRO A 360 39.01 30.44 36.86
N ALA A 361 39.63 30.80 35.73
CA ALA A 361 40.38 29.97 34.77
C ALA A 361 39.84 28.59 34.32
N ILE A 362 39.36 28.53 33.06
CA ILE A 362 39.77 27.49 32.09
C ILE A 362 40.02 28.18 30.74
N GLN A 363 41.25 28.06 30.24
CA GLN A 363 41.70 28.51 28.92
C GLN A 363 41.13 27.63 27.81
N PRO A 364 40.79 28.20 26.64
CA PRO A 364 40.94 27.51 25.35
C PRO A 364 42.11 28.11 24.53
N PRO A 365 42.87 27.30 23.77
CA PRO A 365 43.85 27.78 22.79
C PRO A 365 43.22 27.78 21.37
N PRO A 366 43.89 28.29 20.32
CA PRO A 366 43.56 29.60 19.76
C PRO A 366 43.01 29.54 18.33
N SER A 367 42.40 30.66 17.95
CA SER A 367 41.99 30.99 16.58
C SER A 367 43.16 31.01 15.60
N ILE A 368 42.93 30.44 14.41
CA ILE A 368 43.67 30.74 13.18
C ILE A 368 42.67 31.37 12.20
N ILE A 369 42.91 32.64 11.88
CA ILE A 369 42.40 33.40 10.71
C ILE A 369 43.49 33.20 9.63
N PRO A 370 43.25 33.02 8.31
CA PRO A 370 42.55 34.04 7.51
C PRO A 370 41.88 33.66 6.16
N ARG A 371 41.07 34.62 5.69
CA ARG A 371 40.90 35.10 4.30
C ARG A 371 40.36 34.15 3.22
N GLY A 372 39.44 34.70 2.43
CA GLY A 372 39.31 34.39 1.01
C GLY A 372 37.89 34.30 0.51
N THR A 373 37.20 35.44 0.39
CA THR A 373 36.03 35.56 -0.49
C THR A 373 36.48 35.38 -1.94
N SER A 374 36.10 34.27 -2.54
CA SER A 374 36.11 34.05 -3.99
C SER A 374 34.93 33.18 -4.35
N THR A 375 33.95 33.79 -5.00
CA THR A 375 32.85 33.13 -5.71
C THR A 375 33.40 32.30 -6.87
N PRO A 376 33.13 30.99 -6.94
CA PRO A 376 33.37 30.25 -8.16
C PRO A 376 32.22 30.43 -9.13
N SER A 377 32.60 30.79 -10.34
CA SER A 377 31.79 30.85 -11.55
C SER A 377 31.15 29.48 -11.85
N VAL A 378 29.86 29.49 -12.18
CA VAL A 378 29.09 28.35 -12.69
C VAL A 378 29.74 27.87 -13.99
N SER A 379 30.45 26.75 -13.92
CA SER A 379 30.96 26.06 -15.10
C SER A 379 29.84 25.24 -15.72
N ARG A 380 29.41 25.69 -16.90
CA ARG A 380 28.61 24.95 -17.89
C ARG A 380 29.16 23.53 -18.03
N PHE A 381 28.31 22.53 -17.76
CA PHE A 381 28.57 21.17 -18.21
C PHE A 381 28.34 21.10 -19.72
N HIS A 382 29.32 20.55 -20.43
CA HIS A 382 29.17 20.14 -21.82
C HIS A 382 28.20 18.96 -21.89
N ALA A 383 27.11 19.15 -22.63
CA ALA A 383 26.20 18.09 -23.02
C ALA A 383 26.98 17.03 -23.81
N VAL A 384 26.84 15.77 -23.39
CA VAL A 384 27.28 14.61 -24.16
C VAL A 384 26.21 14.38 -25.22
N ASP A 385 26.61 14.50 -26.49
CA ASP A 385 25.78 14.23 -27.66
C ASP A 385 25.20 12.81 -27.61
N ASN A 386 23.90 12.72 -27.33
CA ASN A 386 23.13 11.50 -27.58
C ASN A 386 22.63 11.54 -29.03
N PRO A 387 22.77 10.45 -29.80
CA PRO A 387 22.38 10.43 -31.21
C PRO A 387 20.86 10.55 -31.33
N ARG A 388 20.43 11.70 -31.88
CA ARG A 388 19.07 11.97 -32.35
C ARG A 388 18.58 10.80 -33.20
N THR A 389 17.50 10.16 -32.80
CA THR A 389 16.63 9.40 -33.70
C THR A 389 15.70 10.38 -34.41
N PRO A 390 15.81 10.56 -35.73
CA PRO A 390 14.84 11.34 -36.49
C PRO A 390 13.71 10.38 -36.86
N ASN A 391 12.52 10.62 -36.34
CA ASN A 391 11.22 10.31 -36.94
C ASN A 391 10.15 10.28 -35.84
N ASN A 392 9.48 11.41 -35.61
CA ASN A 392 8.04 11.40 -35.38
C ASN A 392 7.48 12.80 -35.57
N ALA A 393 6.51 12.89 -36.48
CA ALA A 393 5.81 14.11 -36.80
C ALA A 393 4.90 14.54 -35.63
N SER A 394 5.15 15.76 -35.14
CA SER A 394 4.19 16.78 -34.73
C SER A 394 3.11 16.44 -33.68
N ASN A 395 3.50 16.06 -32.46
CA ASN A 395 2.67 16.44 -31.31
C ASN A 395 3.18 17.80 -30.83
N GLY A 396 2.32 18.83 -30.94
CA GLY A 396 2.66 20.21 -30.55
C GLY A 396 3.24 20.30 -29.14
N TYR A 397 2.76 19.44 -28.22
CA TYR A 397 3.28 19.26 -26.87
C TYR A 397 4.76 18.82 -26.83
N GLY A 398 5.15 17.77 -27.56
CA GLY A 398 6.54 17.30 -27.57
C GLY A 398 7.50 18.33 -28.16
N ASN A 399 7.07 19.02 -29.21
CA ASN A 399 7.83 20.11 -29.82
C ASN A 399 7.99 21.29 -28.86
N PHE A 400 6.95 21.63 -28.09
CA PHE A 400 6.99 22.71 -27.11
C PHE A 400 7.99 22.41 -25.99
N VAL A 401 7.97 21.19 -25.44
CA VAL A 401 8.93 20.77 -24.39
C VAL A 401 10.36 20.90 -24.90
N GLN A 402 10.64 20.38 -26.10
CA GLN A 402 11.96 20.41 -26.69
C GLN A 402 12.44 21.84 -27.03
N SER A 403 11.52 22.69 -27.52
CA SER A 403 11.88 24.06 -27.93
C SER A 403 12.16 25.01 -26.76
N ASN A 404 11.77 24.61 -25.54
CA ASN A 404 11.91 25.40 -24.33
C ASN A 404 12.88 24.78 -23.30
N ASP A 405 13.76 23.89 -23.74
CA ASP A 405 14.76 23.20 -22.90
C ASP A 405 14.16 22.47 -21.69
N LEU A 406 12.94 21.95 -21.82
CA LEU A 406 12.24 21.20 -20.75
C LEU A 406 12.46 19.68 -20.85
N ASP A 407 13.42 19.23 -21.66
CA ASP A 407 13.67 17.79 -21.93
C ASP A 407 13.96 16.99 -20.65
N GLU A 408 14.69 17.59 -19.70
CA GLU A 408 15.01 16.95 -18.41
C GLU A 408 13.77 16.77 -17.51
N LEU A 409 12.77 17.64 -17.67
CA LEU A 409 11.51 17.63 -16.92
C LEU A 409 10.41 16.83 -17.63
N PHE A 410 10.61 16.43 -18.88
CA PHE A 410 9.60 15.76 -19.69
C PHE A 410 8.92 14.56 -19.01
N PRO A 411 9.64 13.62 -18.36
CA PRO A 411 8.99 12.50 -17.68
C PRO A 411 8.04 12.93 -16.55
N ALA A 412 8.38 14.01 -15.84
CA ALA A 412 7.54 14.55 -14.76
C ALA A 412 6.34 15.32 -15.32
N ILE A 413 6.54 16.12 -16.37
CA ILE A 413 5.46 16.85 -17.06
C ILE A 413 4.44 15.86 -17.65
N ASP A 414 4.89 14.79 -18.32
CA ASP A 414 3.99 13.78 -18.91
C ASP A 414 3.26 12.96 -17.83
N LEU A 415 3.89 12.71 -16.67
CA LEU A 415 3.22 12.09 -15.53
C LEU A 415 2.10 12.99 -14.98
N ILE A 416 2.37 14.28 -14.77
CA ILE A 416 1.37 15.27 -14.32
C ILE A 416 0.21 15.31 -15.31
N ARG A 417 0.51 15.39 -16.62
CA ARG A 417 -0.50 15.43 -17.69
C ARG A 417 -1.48 14.26 -17.62
N ARG A 418 -0.98 13.04 -17.39
CA ARG A 418 -1.79 11.80 -17.44
C ARG A 418 -2.54 11.50 -16.15
N THR A 419 -2.02 11.93 -15.00
CA THR A 419 -2.48 11.45 -13.68
C THR A 419 -3.15 12.53 -12.83
N ILE A 420 -2.84 13.80 -13.08
CA ILE A 420 -3.33 14.92 -12.28
C ILE A 420 -4.47 15.62 -13.01
N ARG A 421 -5.47 16.11 -12.27
CA ARG A 421 -6.60 16.85 -12.85
C ARG A 421 -6.14 18.23 -13.34
N VAL A 422 -6.71 18.72 -14.45
CA VAL A 422 -6.30 19.96 -15.13
C VAL A 422 -6.19 21.17 -14.19
N TYR A 423 -7.14 21.35 -13.26
CA TYR A 423 -7.12 22.48 -12.32
C TYR A 423 -5.96 22.45 -11.30
N GLN A 424 -5.21 21.33 -11.22
CA GLN A 424 -4.03 21.19 -10.34
C GLN A 424 -2.72 21.29 -11.12
N TRP A 425 -2.73 21.27 -12.47
CA TRP A 425 -1.52 21.28 -13.29
C TRP A 425 -0.62 22.48 -12.99
N HIS A 426 -1.19 23.68 -12.86
CA HIS A 426 -0.43 24.89 -12.58
C HIS A 426 0.44 24.76 -11.31
N ALA A 427 -0.10 24.20 -10.23
CA ALA A 427 0.65 24.05 -8.97
C ALA A 427 1.75 22.98 -9.09
N GLU A 428 1.44 21.84 -9.71
CA GLU A 428 2.38 20.73 -9.85
C GLU A 428 3.52 21.04 -10.83
N LEU A 429 3.23 21.73 -11.94
CA LEU A 429 4.24 22.15 -12.92
C LEU A 429 5.23 23.16 -12.33
N LEU A 430 4.76 24.10 -11.50
CA LEU A 430 5.66 24.99 -10.76
C LEU A 430 6.52 24.24 -9.75
N ASN A 431 5.95 23.22 -9.09
CA ASN A 431 6.66 22.42 -8.09
C ASN A 431 7.82 21.63 -8.69
N ILE A 432 7.69 21.16 -9.93
CA ILE A 432 8.77 20.47 -10.66
C ILE A 432 9.75 21.45 -11.36
N GLY A 433 9.58 22.76 -11.17
CA GLY A 433 10.51 23.77 -11.66
C GLY A 433 10.23 24.28 -13.08
N VAL A 434 9.02 24.09 -13.63
CA VAL A 434 8.65 24.73 -14.91
C VAL A 434 8.58 26.26 -14.71
N PRO A 435 9.26 27.08 -15.54
CA PRO A 435 9.20 28.53 -15.44
C PRO A 435 7.76 29.06 -15.58
N VAL A 436 7.38 30.00 -14.73
CA VAL A 436 6.05 30.65 -14.74
C VAL A 436 5.72 31.22 -16.14
N SER A 437 6.72 31.72 -16.86
CA SER A 437 6.56 32.29 -18.20
C SER A 437 6.16 31.28 -19.28
N LEU A 438 6.37 29.98 -19.04
CA LEU A 438 6.06 28.90 -19.99
C LEU A 438 4.80 28.11 -19.59
N LEU A 439 4.25 28.39 -18.42
CA LEU A 439 3.28 27.53 -17.76
C LEU A 439 1.94 27.49 -18.50
N GLU A 440 1.41 28.66 -18.89
CA GLU A 440 0.13 28.78 -19.61
C GLU A 440 0.20 28.10 -20.99
N GLU A 441 1.27 28.34 -21.75
CA GLU A 441 1.47 27.77 -23.08
C GLU A 441 1.70 26.24 -23.02
N LEU A 442 2.44 25.76 -22.02
CA LEU A 442 2.58 24.33 -21.76
C LEU A 442 1.22 23.68 -21.44
N MET A 443 0.41 24.32 -20.58
CA MET A 443 -0.91 23.82 -20.20
C MET A 443 -1.88 23.80 -21.40
N GLU A 444 -1.81 24.79 -22.29
CA GLU A 444 -2.57 24.82 -23.54
C GLU A 444 -2.21 23.62 -24.43
N HIS A 445 -0.91 23.38 -24.65
CA HIS A 445 -0.43 22.23 -25.41
C HIS A 445 -0.82 20.87 -24.79
N MET A 446 -0.73 20.75 -23.46
CA MET A 446 -1.16 19.56 -22.73
C MET A 446 -2.67 19.32 -22.87
N SER A 447 -3.48 20.38 -22.91
CA SER A 447 -4.95 20.30 -23.02
C SER A 447 -5.39 19.89 -24.43
N LEU A 448 -4.79 20.47 -25.47
CA LEU A 448 -5.07 20.13 -26.88
C LEU A 448 -4.84 18.65 -27.19
N GLU A 449 -3.86 18.03 -26.52
CA GLU A 449 -3.57 16.60 -26.68
C GLU A 449 -4.50 15.72 -25.82
N ALA A 450 -4.92 16.20 -24.64
CA ALA A 450 -5.89 15.50 -23.80
C ALA A 450 -7.28 15.40 -24.46
N GLU A 451 -7.65 16.38 -25.28
CA GLU A 451 -8.90 16.39 -26.05
C GLU A 451 -8.88 15.48 -27.29
N ASN A 452 -7.70 15.04 -27.75
CA ASN A 452 -7.53 14.19 -28.93
C ASN A 452 -6.84 12.84 -28.61
N PRO A 453 -7.46 11.95 -27.82
CA PRO A 453 -6.86 10.67 -27.41
C PRO A 453 -6.64 9.67 -28.57
N SER A 454 -7.18 9.94 -29.76
CA SER A 454 -7.14 9.07 -30.94
C SER A 454 -5.75 8.83 -31.52
N HIS A 455 -4.71 9.56 -31.10
CA HIS A 455 -3.33 9.37 -31.55
C HIS A 455 -2.41 8.63 -30.57
N SER A 456 -2.89 8.25 -29.37
CA SER A 456 -2.07 7.61 -28.33
C SER A 456 -2.04 6.08 -28.37
N VAL A 457 -2.71 5.42 -29.33
CA VAL A 457 -2.78 3.95 -29.43
C VAL A 457 -1.82 3.43 -30.49
N SER A 458 -0.54 3.61 -30.26
CA SER A 458 0.52 2.76 -30.81
C SER A 458 1.70 2.88 -29.87
N PHE A 459 2.46 1.80 -29.66
CA PHE A 459 3.54 1.63 -28.67
C PHE A 459 3.09 1.10 -27.29
N MET A 460 2.82 -0.21 -27.27
CA MET A 460 3.45 -1.11 -26.28
C MET A 460 4.47 -1.97 -26.99
#